data_AF-A0A7V7P0J6-F1
#
_entry.id   AF-A0A7V7P0J6-F1
#
_cell.length_a   1.000
_cell.length_b   1.000
_cell.length_c   1.000
_cell.angle_alpha   90.00
_cell.angle_beta   90.00
_cell.angle_gamma   90.00
#
_symmetry.space_group_name_H-M   'P 1'
#
loop_
_entity.id
_entity.type
_entity.pdbx_description
1 polymer ?
#
loop_
_entity_poly.entity_id
_entity_poly.type
_entity_poly.pdbx_seq_one_letter_code
_entity_poly.pdbx_strand_id
1 'polypeptide(L)'
;MPANIHMFVVVEEIGKDGFLVRKIYASPDNPHLIAKNLPDFQIKHEIWPEKFGMIPVDPKSNATVAEHVFSSRKYPSSYVSTSSIFPDGSPRFEGKAVYIDVAKAKAAGAKLVSTEEILKSLEEYKKVAPKNVAKIDQIAEWVKNIDKEVLVQADKIPPKAIFTPGSYKATNVFIKGARVVRVFAIGFTAYDLKLAADESIKQKSIKPISIEVVKQAGGWGAAIAGARIGFVAGAAVGIETGPGAIVSGAVGGIIFGTAGYLGASWLTEYLQD
;
A
#
# COMPACT_ATOMS: atom_id res chain seq x y z
N MET A 1 22.65 22.64 27.36
CA MET A 1 22.55 22.63 25.89
C MET A 1 21.12 22.29 25.53
N PRO A 2 20.38 23.09 24.74
CA PRO A 2 19.04 22.70 24.33
C PRO A 2 19.14 21.55 23.31
N ALA A 3 18.37 20.49 23.53
CA ALA A 3 18.30 19.35 22.64
C ALA A 3 17.54 19.76 21.37
N ASN A 4 18.22 19.77 20.22
CA ASN A 4 17.57 19.94 18.93
C ASN A 4 16.81 18.64 18.61
N ILE A 5 15.49 18.64 18.81
CA ILE A 5 14.64 17.52 18.40
C ILE A 5 14.31 17.70 16.91
N HIS A 6 14.95 16.91 16.07
CA HIS A 6 14.60 16.80 14.66
C HIS A 6 13.56 15.68 14.50
N MET A 7 12.30 16.04 14.28
CA MET A 7 11.24 15.08 13.98
C MET A 7 11.21 14.80 12.48
N PHE A 8 11.65 13.61 12.07
CA PHE A 8 11.54 13.15 10.69
C PHE A 8 10.36 12.19 10.57
N VAL A 9 9.27 12.63 9.93
CA VAL A 9 8.17 11.73 9.54
C VAL A 9 8.50 11.12 8.18
N VAL A 10 8.99 9.88 8.17
CA VAL A 10 9.20 9.11 6.94
C VAL A 10 7.90 8.38 6.63
N VAL A 11 7.15 8.89 5.65
CA VAL A 11 5.98 8.21 5.10
C VAL A 11 6.42 7.40 3.90
N GLU A 12 6.39 6.09 3.99
CA GLU A 12 6.61 5.22 2.83
C GLU A 12 5.39 5.33 1.91
N GLU A 13 5.58 5.91 0.72
CA GLU A 13 4.51 6.07 -0.26
C GLU A 13 4.13 4.71 -0.86
N ILE A 14 2.82 4.48 -1.05
CA ILE A 14 2.30 3.33 -1.79
C ILE A 14 1.86 3.77 -3.18
N GLY A 15 1.91 2.85 -4.14
CA GLY A 15 1.39 3.05 -5.49
C GLY A 15 2.19 4.04 -6.33
N LYS A 16 3.45 4.33 -5.98
CA LYS A 16 4.32 5.25 -6.73
C LYS A 16 4.44 4.86 -8.21
N ASP A 17 4.57 3.56 -8.46
CA ASP A 17 4.64 2.96 -9.79
C ASP A 17 3.29 2.34 -10.23
N GLY A 18 2.20 2.68 -9.52
CA GLY A 18 0.90 2.06 -9.69
C GLY A 18 0.75 0.71 -9.00
N PHE A 19 -0.38 0.05 -9.29
CA PHE A 19 -0.74 -1.25 -8.73
C PHE A 19 -1.08 -2.23 -9.85
N LEU A 20 -0.74 -3.50 -9.62
CA LEU A 20 -1.25 -4.63 -10.38
C LEU A 20 -2.35 -5.32 -9.57
N VAL A 21 -3.37 -5.83 -10.22
CA VAL A 21 -4.49 -6.50 -9.57
C VAL A 21 -4.49 -7.97 -9.91
N ARG A 22 -4.64 -8.83 -8.91
CA ARG A 22 -4.88 -10.27 -9.09
C ARG A 22 -6.16 -10.65 -8.38
N LYS A 23 -7.03 -11.39 -9.07
CA LYS A 23 -8.14 -12.07 -8.43
C LYS A 23 -7.68 -13.42 -7.93
N ILE A 24 -7.91 -13.67 -6.65
CA ILE A 24 -7.49 -14.86 -5.92
C ILE A 24 -8.71 -15.60 -5.35
N TYR A 25 -8.49 -16.83 -4.92
CA TYR A 25 -9.54 -17.61 -4.24
C TYR A 25 -9.92 -16.95 -2.92
N ALA A 26 -11.22 -16.89 -2.64
CA ALA A 26 -11.75 -16.28 -1.41
C ALA A 26 -11.81 -17.26 -0.22
N SER A 27 -11.80 -18.56 -0.48
CA SER A 27 -11.98 -19.61 0.53
C SER A 27 -11.14 -20.86 0.18
N PRO A 28 -10.64 -21.60 1.20
CA PRO A 28 -10.04 -22.92 1.00
C PRO A 28 -10.98 -23.93 0.36
N ASP A 29 -12.29 -23.76 0.52
CA ASP A 29 -13.31 -24.69 0.01
C ASP A 29 -13.65 -24.46 -1.47
N ASN A 30 -12.94 -23.56 -2.15
CA ASN A 30 -13.19 -23.30 -3.56
C ASN A 30 -12.92 -24.56 -4.41
N PRO A 31 -13.89 -25.05 -5.22
CA PRO A 31 -13.72 -26.29 -5.98
C PRO A 31 -12.52 -26.28 -6.93
N HIS A 32 -12.22 -25.12 -7.53
CA HIS A 32 -11.06 -24.98 -8.43
C HIS A 32 -9.73 -24.99 -7.68
N LEU A 33 -9.70 -24.52 -6.43
CA LEU A 33 -8.52 -24.59 -5.59
C LEU A 33 -8.27 -26.03 -5.11
N ILE A 34 -9.31 -26.72 -4.65
CA ILE A 34 -9.26 -28.13 -4.25
C ILE A 34 -8.76 -29.00 -5.40
N ALA A 35 -9.27 -28.77 -6.61
CA ALA A 35 -8.86 -29.51 -7.81
C ALA A 35 -7.38 -29.35 -8.19
N LYS A 36 -6.69 -28.32 -7.67
CA LYS A 36 -5.24 -28.16 -7.88
C LYS A 36 -4.40 -29.08 -6.99
N ASN A 37 -4.97 -29.64 -5.91
CA ASN A 37 -4.30 -30.55 -4.98
C ASN A 37 -2.93 -30.01 -4.50
N LEU A 38 -2.91 -28.74 -4.11
CA LEU A 38 -1.68 -28.07 -3.67
C LEU A 38 -1.34 -28.41 -2.23
N PRO A 39 -0.06 -28.40 -1.84
CA PRO A 39 0.34 -28.50 -0.44
C PRO A 39 -0.25 -27.36 0.42
N ASP A 40 -0.54 -27.63 1.69
CA ASP A 40 -1.14 -26.66 2.63
C ASP A 40 -0.38 -25.32 2.71
N PHE A 41 0.95 -25.37 2.61
CA PHE A 41 1.75 -24.14 2.62
C PHE A 41 1.41 -23.25 1.41
N GLN A 42 1.21 -23.83 0.24
CA GLN A 42 0.94 -23.11 -1.01
C GLN A 42 -0.51 -22.61 -1.06
N ILE A 43 -1.46 -23.37 -0.49
CA ILE A 43 -2.86 -22.94 -0.33
C ILE A 43 -2.92 -21.58 0.42
N LYS A 44 -2.13 -21.41 1.48
CA LYS A 44 -2.09 -20.15 2.25
C LYS A 44 -1.62 -18.96 1.40
N HIS A 45 -0.67 -19.17 0.50
CA HIS A 45 -0.19 -18.12 -0.43
C HIS A 45 -1.22 -17.75 -1.50
N GLU A 46 -2.11 -18.68 -1.87
CA GLU A 46 -3.17 -18.42 -2.86
C GLU A 46 -4.38 -17.70 -2.26
N ILE A 47 -4.72 -17.94 -0.98
CA ILE A 47 -5.92 -17.35 -0.35
C ILE A 47 -5.61 -16.07 0.44
N TRP A 48 -4.47 -16.03 1.13
CA TRP A 48 -4.07 -14.91 1.99
C TRP A 48 -2.67 -14.37 1.64
N PRO A 49 -2.42 -13.96 0.38
CA PRO A 49 -1.13 -13.43 -0.01
C PRO A 49 -0.77 -12.13 0.73
N GLU A 50 -1.75 -11.36 1.23
CA GLU A 50 -1.49 -10.20 2.09
C GLU A 50 -0.80 -10.57 3.43
N LYS A 51 -0.91 -11.82 3.87
CA LYS A 51 -0.27 -12.34 5.09
C LYS A 51 1.01 -13.12 4.78
N PHE A 52 0.96 -13.98 3.76
CA PHE A 52 2.04 -14.94 3.50
C PHE A 52 2.95 -14.53 2.34
N GLY A 53 2.55 -13.54 1.53
CA GLY A 53 3.16 -13.21 0.25
C GLY A 53 2.64 -14.11 -0.86
N MET A 54 3.05 -13.81 -2.09
CA MET A 54 2.64 -14.56 -3.28
C MET A 54 3.86 -15.23 -3.90
N ILE A 55 3.73 -16.51 -4.22
CA ILE A 55 4.78 -17.31 -4.85
C ILE A 55 4.29 -17.80 -6.22
N PRO A 56 5.14 -17.80 -7.25
CA PRO A 56 4.84 -18.53 -8.48
C PRO A 56 4.62 -20.02 -8.20
N VAL A 57 3.99 -20.70 -9.15
CA VAL A 57 3.76 -22.15 -9.03
C VAL A 57 5.09 -22.91 -8.99
N ASP A 58 6.06 -22.48 -9.81
CA ASP A 58 7.43 -23.00 -9.77
C ASP A 58 8.45 -21.85 -9.96
N PRO A 59 8.94 -21.25 -8.87
CA PRO A 59 9.89 -20.13 -8.93
C PRO A 59 11.19 -20.42 -9.70
N LYS A 60 11.58 -21.69 -9.83
CA LYS A 60 12.82 -22.10 -10.49
C LYS A 60 12.60 -22.59 -11.92
N SER A 61 11.36 -22.55 -12.41
CA SER A 61 11.03 -23.02 -13.76
C SER A 61 11.65 -22.15 -14.84
N ASN A 62 12.13 -22.82 -15.89
CA ASN A 62 12.62 -22.22 -17.13
C ASN A 62 11.52 -22.02 -18.17
N ALA A 63 10.24 -22.25 -17.82
CA ALA A 63 9.12 -22.01 -18.72
C ALA A 63 9.16 -20.56 -19.22
N THR A 64 8.95 -20.40 -20.52
CA THR A 64 8.94 -19.10 -21.18
C THR A 64 7.68 -18.31 -20.84
N VAL A 65 7.71 -16.99 -21.09
CA VAL A 65 6.54 -16.11 -20.96
C VAL A 65 5.36 -16.66 -21.78
N ALA A 66 5.61 -17.03 -23.03
CA ALA A 66 4.58 -17.58 -23.90
C ALA A 66 4.01 -18.91 -23.40
N GLU A 67 4.83 -19.83 -22.87
CA GLU A 67 4.35 -21.10 -22.32
C GLU A 67 3.46 -20.89 -21.09
N HIS A 68 3.85 -19.98 -20.20
CA HIS A 68 3.07 -19.61 -19.02
C HIS A 68 1.70 -19.06 -19.41
N VAL A 69 1.67 -18.09 -20.33
CA VAL A 69 0.43 -17.43 -20.77
C VAL A 69 -0.44 -18.37 -21.61
N PHE A 70 0.18 -19.24 -22.41
CA PHE A 70 -0.53 -20.24 -23.19
C PHE A 70 -1.20 -21.29 -22.31
N SER A 71 -0.50 -21.79 -21.28
CA SER A 71 -1.06 -22.73 -20.31
C SER A 71 -0.17 -22.91 -19.07
N SER A 72 -0.38 -22.09 -18.05
CA SER A 72 0.32 -22.20 -16.76
C SER A 72 0.11 -23.53 -16.02
N ARG A 73 -1.00 -24.25 -16.32
CA ARG A 73 -1.24 -25.60 -15.80
C ARG A 73 -0.32 -26.64 -16.44
N LYS A 74 -0.08 -26.52 -17.75
CA LYS A 74 0.80 -27.43 -18.48
C LYS A 74 2.27 -27.06 -18.28
N TYR A 75 2.54 -25.76 -18.10
CA TYR A 75 3.86 -25.20 -17.91
C TYR A 75 3.89 -24.39 -16.60
N PRO A 76 4.04 -25.05 -15.44
CA PRO A 76 4.33 -24.37 -14.19
C PRO A 76 5.54 -23.45 -14.38
N SER A 77 5.42 -22.19 -13.97
CA SER A 77 6.40 -21.16 -14.29
C SER A 77 6.80 -20.33 -13.07
N SER A 78 7.84 -19.52 -13.28
CA SER A 78 8.32 -18.51 -12.33
C SER A 78 7.54 -17.18 -12.39
N TYR A 79 6.41 -17.16 -13.10
CA TYR A 79 5.57 -15.99 -13.28
C TYR A 79 4.27 -16.06 -12.49
N VAL A 80 3.84 -14.91 -11.98
CA VAL A 80 2.51 -14.69 -11.46
C VAL A 80 1.73 -13.78 -12.41
N SER A 81 0.60 -14.28 -12.91
CA SER A 81 -0.31 -13.50 -13.76
C SER A 81 -1.07 -12.45 -12.96
N THR A 82 -1.07 -11.23 -13.45
CA THR A 82 -1.78 -10.08 -12.87
C THR A 82 -2.38 -9.24 -13.98
N SER A 83 -3.23 -8.28 -13.61
CA SER A 83 -3.85 -7.33 -14.53
C SER A 83 -3.43 -5.92 -14.17
N SER A 84 -3.22 -5.06 -15.17
CA SER A 84 -3.04 -3.62 -14.97
C SER A 84 -4.35 -2.85 -14.78
N ILE A 85 -5.51 -3.51 -14.88
CA ILE A 85 -6.82 -2.90 -14.65
C ILE A 85 -7.00 -2.70 -13.15
N PHE A 86 -6.81 -1.47 -12.68
CA PHE A 86 -7.06 -1.10 -11.29
C PHE A 86 -8.38 -0.33 -11.17
N PRO A 87 -9.23 -0.61 -10.15
CA PRO A 87 -9.06 -1.57 -9.06
C PRO A 87 -9.61 -2.98 -9.34
N ASP A 88 -10.26 -3.20 -10.47
CA ASP A 88 -11.14 -4.38 -10.68
C ASP A 88 -10.40 -5.66 -11.09
N GLY A 89 -9.23 -5.52 -11.72
CA GLY A 89 -8.49 -6.61 -12.35
C GLY A 89 -9.14 -7.13 -13.61
N SER A 90 -8.69 -8.30 -14.08
CA SER A 90 -9.28 -8.93 -15.27
C SER A 90 -10.75 -9.32 -15.00
N PRO A 91 -11.67 -9.00 -15.93
CA PRO A 91 -13.07 -9.36 -15.82
C PRO A 91 -13.33 -10.86 -16.06
N ARG A 92 -12.37 -11.59 -16.65
CA ARG A 92 -12.51 -13.03 -16.95
C ARG A 92 -12.33 -13.93 -15.73
N PHE A 93 -11.74 -13.40 -14.67
CA PHE A 93 -11.55 -14.13 -13.42
C PHE A 93 -12.58 -13.68 -12.39
N GLU A 94 -12.99 -14.62 -11.55
CA GLU A 94 -13.79 -14.37 -10.36
C GLU A 94 -12.94 -14.59 -9.12
N GLY A 95 -13.25 -13.88 -8.04
CA GLY A 95 -12.55 -14.02 -6.77
C GLY A 95 -12.32 -12.70 -6.04
N LYS A 96 -11.61 -12.80 -4.92
CA LYS A 96 -11.19 -11.66 -4.11
C LYS A 96 -10.09 -10.90 -4.84
N ALA A 97 -10.22 -9.60 -5.01
CA ALA A 97 -9.15 -8.78 -5.55
C ALA A 97 -8.06 -8.52 -4.50
N VAL A 98 -6.80 -8.62 -4.90
CA VAL A 98 -5.64 -8.09 -4.16
C VAL A 98 -4.82 -7.21 -5.08
N TYR A 99 -4.20 -6.19 -4.49
CA TYR A 99 -3.42 -5.17 -5.18
C TYR A 99 -1.95 -5.36 -4.84
N ILE A 100 -1.11 -5.44 -5.85
CA ILE A 100 0.33 -5.58 -5.74
C ILE A 100 0.94 -4.23 -6.06
N ASP A 101 1.57 -3.61 -5.07
CA ASP A 101 2.32 -2.37 -5.24
C ASP A 101 3.57 -2.64 -6.07
N VAL A 102 3.62 -2.04 -7.26
CA VAL A 102 4.68 -2.28 -8.24
C VAL A 102 6.04 -1.84 -7.70
N ALA A 103 6.11 -0.70 -7.01
CA ALA A 103 7.36 -0.16 -6.50
C ALA A 103 7.91 -1.08 -5.38
N LYS A 104 7.04 -1.53 -4.47
CA LYS A 104 7.43 -2.45 -3.39
C LYS A 104 7.81 -3.84 -3.91
N ALA A 105 7.12 -4.34 -4.95
CA ALA A 105 7.47 -5.60 -5.58
C ALA A 105 8.85 -5.51 -6.28
N LYS A 106 9.10 -4.46 -7.08
CA LYS A 106 10.40 -4.24 -7.72
C LYS A 106 11.53 -4.07 -6.70
N ALA A 107 11.29 -3.33 -5.61
CA ALA A 107 12.26 -3.16 -4.53
C ALA A 107 12.60 -4.50 -3.83
N ALA A 108 11.72 -5.49 -3.91
CA ALA A 108 11.95 -6.84 -3.42
C ALA A 108 12.58 -7.78 -4.48
N GLY A 109 12.99 -7.25 -5.63
CA GLY A 109 13.64 -8.00 -6.70
C GLY A 109 12.69 -8.54 -7.78
N ALA A 110 11.41 -8.17 -7.76
CA ALA A 110 10.48 -8.60 -8.81
C ALA A 110 10.79 -7.93 -10.15
N LYS A 111 10.73 -8.70 -11.23
CA LYS A 111 10.76 -8.21 -12.61
C LYS A 111 9.37 -8.28 -13.20
N LEU A 112 9.01 -7.25 -13.96
CA LEU A 112 7.73 -7.21 -14.66
C LEU A 112 7.94 -7.57 -16.12
N VAL A 113 6.97 -8.31 -16.68
CA VAL A 113 6.83 -8.50 -18.13
C VAL A 113 5.57 -7.78 -18.56
N SER A 114 5.73 -6.76 -19.41
CA SER A 114 4.63 -5.92 -19.86
C SER A 114 3.69 -6.68 -20.80
N THR A 115 2.50 -6.13 -21.03
CA THR A 115 1.55 -6.66 -22.01
C THR A 115 2.19 -6.76 -23.40
N GLU A 116 2.98 -5.77 -23.82
CA GLU A 116 3.67 -5.76 -25.11
C GLU A 116 4.74 -6.85 -25.20
N GLU A 117 5.50 -7.08 -24.13
CA GLU A 117 6.50 -8.15 -24.07
C GLU A 117 5.85 -9.53 -24.12
N ILE A 118 4.70 -9.71 -23.46
CA ILE A 118 3.89 -10.94 -23.57
C ILE A 118 3.44 -11.15 -25.01
N LEU A 119 2.87 -10.14 -25.65
CA LEU A 119 2.38 -10.23 -27.03
C LEU A 119 3.51 -10.57 -28.00
N LYS A 120 4.69 -9.96 -27.83
CA LYS A 120 5.88 -10.29 -28.61
C LYS A 120 6.31 -11.74 -28.40
N SER A 121 6.32 -12.21 -27.14
CA SER A 121 6.67 -13.60 -26.83
C SER A 121 5.67 -14.59 -27.44
N LEU A 122 4.38 -14.29 -27.42
CA LEU A 122 3.34 -15.10 -28.06
C LEU A 122 3.52 -15.16 -29.59
N GLU A 123 3.87 -14.04 -30.22
CA GLU A 123 4.14 -13.97 -31.66
C GLU A 123 5.34 -14.86 -32.05
N GLU A 124 6.41 -14.83 -31.26
CA GLU A 124 7.56 -15.70 -31.46
C GLU A 124 7.19 -17.18 -31.25
N TYR A 125 6.35 -17.47 -30.26
CA TYR A 125 5.92 -18.83 -29.92
C TYR A 125 5.08 -19.50 -31.03
N LYS A 126 4.38 -18.73 -31.87
CA LYS A 126 3.68 -19.26 -33.06
C LYS A 126 4.60 -20.03 -33.99
N LYS A 127 5.88 -19.64 -34.10
CA LYS A 127 6.88 -20.30 -34.94
C LYS A 127 7.23 -21.70 -34.42
N VAL A 128 7.16 -21.89 -33.10
CA VAL A 128 7.49 -23.13 -32.40
C VAL A 128 6.25 -24.03 -32.27
N ALA A 129 5.05 -23.44 -32.22
CA ALA A 129 3.77 -24.12 -32.08
C ALA A 129 2.78 -23.80 -33.22
N PRO A 130 3.10 -24.11 -34.49
CA PRO A 130 2.29 -23.70 -35.64
C PRO A 130 0.87 -24.30 -35.63
N LYS A 131 0.67 -25.44 -34.96
CA LYS A 131 -0.66 -26.06 -34.81
C LYS A 131 -1.59 -25.30 -33.86
N ASN A 132 -1.06 -24.37 -33.07
CA ASN A 132 -1.81 -23.65 -32.04
C ASN A 132 -2.03 -22.16 -32.35
N VAL A 133 -1.70 -21.70 -33.57
CA VAL A 133 -1.73 -20.27 -33.93
C VAL A 133 -3.07 -19.61 -33.61
N ALA A 134 -4.20 -20.21 -34.02
CA ALA A 134 -5.53 -19.66 -33.74
C ALA A 134 -5.81 -19.48 -32.23
N LYS A 135 -5.35 -20.41 -31.40
CA LYS A 135 -5.47 -20.32 -29.95
C LYS A 135 -4.54 -19.24 -29.38
N ILE A 136 -3.32 -19.14 -29.90
CA ILE A 136 -2.36 -18.11 -29.50
C ILE A 136 -2.90 -16.72 -29.83
N ASP A 137 -3.50 -16.53 -31.01
CA ASP A 137 -4.14 -15.26 -31.40
C ASP A 137 -5.28 -14.88 -30.47
N GLN A 138 -6.15 -15.84 -30.14
CA GLN A 138 -7.22 -15.62 -29.18
C GLN A 138 -6.69 -15.20 -27.79
N ILE A 139 -5.62 -15.85 -27.32
CA ILE A 139 -4.99 -15.51 -26.05
C ILE A 139 -4.35 -14.12 -26.12
N ALA A 140 -3.67 -13.78 -27.21
CA ALA A 140 -3.08 -12.46 -27.43
C ALA A 140 -4.16 -11.35 -27.38
N GLU A 141 -5.32 -11.60 -28.01
CA GLU A 141 -6.46 -10.67 -27.99
C GLU A 141 -6.98 -10.47 -26.55
N TRP A 142 -7.14 -11.55 -25.78
CA TRP A 142 -7.53 -11.46 -24.38
C TRP A 142 -6.50 -10.70 -23.54
N VAL A 143 -5.22 -11.04 -23.65
CA VAL A 143 -4.11 -10.37 -22.96
C VAL A 143 -4.14 -8.87 -23.23
N LYS A 144 -4.32 -8.47 -24.50
CA LYS A 144 -4.25 -7.07 -24.92
C LYS A 144 -5.50 -6.29 -24.54
N ASN A 145 -6.69 -6.83 -24.76
CA ASN A 145 -7.92 -6.03 -24.77
C ASN A 145 -8.82 -6.29 -23.57
N ILE A 146 -8.74 -7.46 -22.94
CA ILE A 146 -9.64 -7.86 -21.85
C ILE A 146 -8.90 -7.90 -20.51
N ASP A 147 -7.81 -8.65 -20.45
CA ASP A 147 -7.12 -8.95 -19.21
C ASP A 147 -6.09 -7.87 -18.85
N LYS A 148 -5.56 -7.18 -19.87
CA LYS A 148 -4.44 -6.23 -19.76
C LYS A 148 -3.31 -6.85 -18.91
N GLU A 149 -2.96 -8.08 -19.28
CA GLU A 149 -2.14 -8.95 -18.45
C GLU A 149 -0.71 -8.40 -18.33
N VAL A 150 -0.18 -8.47 -17.11
CA VAL A 150 1.21 -8.19 -16.75
C VAL A 150 1.68 -9.36 -15.91
N LEU A 151 2.88 -9.87 -16.21
CA LEU A 151 3.47 -10.94 -15.39
C LEU A 151 4.44 -10.35 -14.37
N VAL A 152 4.42 -10.93 -13.19
CA VAL A 152 5.41 -10.65 -12.13
C VAL A 152 6.30 -11.88 -11.98
N GLN A 153 7.59 -11.74 -12.30
CA GLN A 153 8.60 -12.76 -12.06
C GLN A 153 9.35 -12.45 -10.77
N ALA A 154 9.24 -13.33 -9.78
CA ALA A 154 9.94 -13.21 -8.49
C ALA A 154 9.95 -14.56 -7.77
N ASP A 155 10.96 -14.81 -6.93
CA ASP A 155 10.91 -15.97 -6.02
C ASP A 155 9.71 -15.88 -5.07
N LYS A 156 9.45 -14.66 -4.59
CA LYS A 156 8.32 -14.33 -3.73
C LYS A 156 8.02 -12.83 -3.80
N ILE A 157 6.76 -12.49 -4.03
CA ILE A 157 6.25 -11.14 -3.79
C ILE A 157 5.96 -11.04 -2.29
N PRO A 158 6.61 -10.12 -1.55
CA PRO A 158 6.48 -10.09 -0.11
C PRO A 158 5.09 -9.58 0.31
N PRO A 159 4.55 -10.03 1.46
CA PRO A 159 3.22 -9.64 1.92
C PRO A 159 3.04 -8.12 2.03
N LYS A 160 4.10 -7.40 2.44
CA LYS A 160 4.10 -5.91 2.53
C LYS A 160 3.86 -5.17 1.21
N ALA A 161 3.99 -5.86 0.08
CA ALA A 161 3.69 -5.33 -1.25
C ALA A 161 2.26 -5.65 -1.69
N ILE A 162 1.48 -6.40 -0.89
CA ILE A 162 0.17 -6.93 -1.27
C ILE A 162 -0.89 -6.36 -0.34
N PHE A 163 -1.90 -5.73 -0.94
CA PHE A 163 -2.97 -5.05 -0.24
C PHE A 163 -4.32 -5.68 -0.60
N THR A 164 -5.19 -5.83 0.39
CA THR A 164 -6.63 -5.99 0.16
C THR A 164 -7.26 -4.61 -0.08
N PRO A 165 -8.46 -4.53 -0.69
CA PRO A 165 -9.16 -3.25 -0.88
C PRO A 165 -9.31 -2.45 0.42
N GLY A 166 -9.62 -3.11 1.53
CA GLY A 166 -9.71 -2.49 2.86
C GLY A 166 -8.36 -1.94 3.34
N SER A 167 -7.30 -2.76 3.31
CA SER A 167 -5.96 -2.33 3.73
C SER A 167 -5.40 -1.20 2.84
N TYR A 168 -5.68 -1.24 1.54
CA TYR A 168 -5.32 -0.15 0.61
C TYR A 168 -6.04 1.14 0.97
N LYS A 169 -7.36 1.09 1.21
CA LYS A 169 -8.14 2.28 1.62
C LYS A 169 -7.60 2.87 2.92
N ALA A 170 -7.38 2.04 3.94
CA ALA A 170 -6.83 2.47 5.23
C ALA A 170 -5.44 3.09 5.08
N THR A 171 -4.54 2.42 4.35
CA THR A 171 -3.16 2.91 4.13
C THR A 171 -3.13 4.19 3.30
N ASN A 172 -3.98 4.30 2.27
CA ASN A 172 -4.06 5.50 1.44
C ASN A 172 -4.60 6.70 2.23
N VAL A 173 -5.60 6.49 3.08
CA VAL A 173 -6.10 7.53 4.01
C VAL A 173 -4.98 7.96 4.97
N PHE A 174 -4.28 6.99 5.57
CA PHE A 174 -3.14 7.28 6.46
C PHE A 174 -2.03 8.07 5.75
N ILE A 175 -1.62 7.66 4.55
CA ILE A 175 -0.57 8.34 3.78
C ILE A 175 -0.99 9.75 3.37
N LYS A 176 -2.25 9.95 2.96
CA LYS A 176 -2.78 11.28 2.67
C LYS A 176 -2.72 12.17 3.92
N GLY A 177 -3.13 11.66 5.08
CA GLY A 177 -3.00 12.37 6.35
C GLY A 177 -1.54 12.68 6.71
N ALA A 178 -0.66 11.70 6.57
CA ALA A 178 0.75 11.85 6.91
C ALA A 178 1.51 12.78 5.96
N ARG A 179 1.14 12.85 4.67
CA ARG A 179 1.66 13.85 3.71
C ARG A 179 1.30 15.27 4.15
N VAL A 180 0.06 15.47 4.59
CA VAL A 180 -0.39 16.75 5.14
C VAL A 180 0.45 17.10 6.38
N VAL A 181 0.63 16.16 7.31
CA VAL A 181 1.49 16.34 8.50
C VAL A 181 2.94 16.67 8.11
N ARG A 182 3.51 16.04 7.08
CA ARG A 182 4.87 16.32 6.60
C ARG A 182 5.01 17.76 6.09
N VAL A 183 4.03 18.27 5.35
CA VAL A 183 4.01 19.68 4.89
C VAL A 183 3.93 20.62 6.09
N PHE A 184 3.11 20.30 7.10
CA PHE A 184 3.02 21.09 8.32
C PHE A 184 4.31 21.05 9.16
N ALA A 185 4.95 19.89 9.28
CA ALA A 185 6.23 19.76 9.97
C ALA A 185 7.30 20.60 9.27
N ILE A 186 7.43 20.52 7.95
CA ILE A 186 8.41 21.33 7.19
C ILE A 186 8.11 22.83 7.28
N GLY A 187 6.83 23.23 7.18
CA GLY A 187 6.41 24.64 7.24
C GLY A 187 6.61 25.31 8.60
N PHE A 188 6.62 24.53 9.70
CA PHE A 188 6.83 25.04 11.06
C PHE A 188 8.24 24.79 11.61
N THR A 189 9.15 24.16 10.86
CA THR A 189 10.52 23.89 11.35
C THR A 189 11.47 25.03 11.01
N ALA A 190 11.65 25.98 11.94
CA ALA A 190 12.95 26.24 12.58
C ALA A 190 13.03 27.62 13.26
N TYR A 191 12.39 28.65 12.70
CA TYR A 191 12.66 30.03 13.15
C TYR A 191 11.65 30.52 14.22
N ASP A 192 10.35 30.35 13.99
CA ASP A 192 9.32 30.94 14.87
C ASP A 192 8.96 30.08 16.10
N LEU A 193 9.07 28.75 15.97
CA LEU A 193 8.84 27.82 17.09
C LEU A 193 9.90 27.95 18.18
N LYS A 194 11.11 28.35 17.83
CA LYS A 194 12.21 28.55 18.80
C LYS A 194 11.98 29.80 19.65
N LEU A 195 11.59 30.91 19.02
CA LEU A 195 11.25 32.15 19.72
C LEU A 195 10.02 31.97 20.63
N ALA A 196 8.96 31.33 20.12
CA ALA A 196 7.74 31.12 20.88
C ALA A 196 7.89 30.06 22.00
N ALA A 197 8.73 29.04 21.82
CA ALA A 197 9.06 28.07 22.87
C ALA A 197 9.90 28.70 23.99
N ASP A 198 10.90 29.53 23.66
CA ASP A 198 11.69 30.26 24.65
C ASP A 198 10.81 31.22 25.47
N GLU A 199 9.81 31.84 24.84
CA GLU A 199 8.89 32.75 25.52
C GLU A 199 7.84 32.01 26.36
N SER A 200 7.31 30.88 25.88
CA SER A 200 6.40 30.02 26.64
C SER A 200 7.06 29.35 27.84
N ILE A 201 8.35 28.99 27.77
CA ILE A 201 9.14 28.47 28.90
C ILE A 201 9.36 29.59 29.93
N LYS A 202 9.70 30.80 29.49
CA LYS A 202 9.84 31.96 30.39
C LYS A 202 8.53 32.36 31.07
N GLN A 203 7.41 32.24 30.36
CA GLN A 203 6.09 32.65 30.87
C GLN A 203 5.28 31.51 31.51
N LYS A 204 5.79 30.28 31.54
CA LYS A 204 5.04 29.05 31.93
C LYS A 204 3.63 29.00 31.32
N SER A 205 3.49 29.41 30.07
CA SER A 205 2.17 29.63 29.45
C SER A 205 2.19 29.27 27.97
N ILE A 206 1.21 28.47 27.54
CA ILE A 206 1.06 28.01 26.14
C ILE A 206 0.41 29.07 25.21
N LYS A 207 -0.06 30.18 25.79
CA LYS A 207 -0.83 31.22 25.09
C LYS A 207 -0.08 31.88 23.92
N PRO A 208 1.22 32.20 23.99
CA PRO A 208 1.93 32.87 22.90
C PRO A 208 2.05 32.01 21.63
N ILE A 209 2.45 30.74 21.77
CA ILE A 209 2.47 29.75 20.68
C ILE A 209 1.08 29.59 20.06
N SER A 210 0.05 29.60 20.89
CA SER A 210 -1.34 29.43 20.45
C SER A 210 -1.85 30.60 19.61
N ILE A 211 -1.37 31.82 19.84
CA ILE A 211 -1.81 33.03 19.11
C ILE A 211 -1.15 33.12 17.74
N GLU A 212 0.14 32.79 17.64
CA GLU A 212 0.89 32.88 16.38
C GLU A 212 0.45 31.81 15.37
N VAL A 213 0.21 30.59 15.86
CA VAL A 213 -0.36 29.49 15.06
C VAL A 213 -1.78 29.82 14.58
N VAL A 214 -2.59 30.51 15.39
CA VAL A 214 -3.95 30.94 15.02
C VAL A 214 -3.92 32.08 13.99
N LYS A 215 -2.96 33.00 14.08
CA LYS A 215 -2.77 34.07 13.08
C LYS A 215 -2.33 33.54 11.72
N GLN A 216 -1.47 32.52 11.69
CA GLN A 216 -0.97 31.93 10.43
C GLN A 216 -1.92 30.90 9.79
N ALA A 217 -2.87 30.32 10.53
CA ALA A 217 -3.72 29.22 10.08
C ALA A 217 -5.23 29.56 10.03
N GLY A 218 -5.59 30.82 9.75
CA GLY A 218 -6.93 31.43 9.86
C GLY A 218 -8.13 30.82 9.10
N GLY A 219 -8.13 29.53 8.74
CA GLY A 219 -9.29 28.82 8.15
C GLY A 219 -9.54 27.40 8.68
N TRP A 220 -8.72 26.90 9.63
CA TRP A 220 -8.65 25.45 9.94
C TRP A 220 -8.90 25.12 11.43
N GLY A 221 -9.83 25.83 12.08
CA GLY A 221 -10.08 25.75 13.53
C GLY A 221 -10.35 24.34 14.06
N ALA A 222 -11.01 23.48 13.29
CA ALA A 222 -11.33 22.11 13.71
C ALA A 222 -10.09 21.19 13.74
N ALA A 223 -9.16 21.35 12.79
CA ALA A 223 -7.90 20.60 12.76
C ALA A 223 -7.00 20.95 13.95
N ILE A 224 -6.95 22.23 14.32
CA ILE A 224 -6.19 22.72 15.48
C ILE A 224 -6.82 22.25 16.78
N ALA A 225 -8.14 22.32 16.90
CA ALA A 225 -8.87 21.83 18.07
C ALA A 225 -8.64 20.33 18.27
N GLY A 226 -8.77 19.56 17.19
CA GLY A 226 -8.45 18.13 17.18
C GLY A 226 -7.00 17.86 17.58
N ALA A 227 -6.03 18.58 17.01
CA ALA A 227 -4.62 18.35 17.30
C ALA A 227 -4.27 18.63 18.76
N ARG A 228 -4.91 19.62 19.38
CA ARG A 228 -4.74 19.91 20.81
C ARG A 228 -5.33 18.81 21.68
N ILE A 229 -6.55 18.36 21.38
CA ILE A 229 -7.21 17.28 22.13
C ILE A 229 -6.38 16.00 22.05
N GLY A 230 -5.91 15.65 20.85
CA GLY A 230 -5.06 14.49 20.65
C GLY A 230 -3.71 14.62 21.31
N PHE A 231 -3.12 15.82 21.31
CA PHE A 231 -1.83 16.01 21.98
C PHE A 231 -1.95 15.79 23.48
N VAL A 232 -2.99 16.35 24.09
CA VAL A 232 -3.25 16.17 25.52
C VAL A 232 -3.60 14.71 25.83
N ALA A 233 -4.45 14.08 25.04
CA ALA A 233 -4.81 12.67 25.21
C ALA A 233 -3.61 11.72 25.00
N GLY A 234 -2.82 11.94 23.95
CA GLY A 234 -1.61 11.20 23.63
C GLY A 234 -0.52 11.38 24.68
N ALA A 235 -0.35 12.59 25.20
CA ALA A 235 0.57 12.87 26.30
C ALA A 235 0.11 12.21 27.61
N ALA A 236 -1.21 12.10 27.83
CA ALA A 236 -1.78 11.48 29.03
C ALA A 236 -1.68 9.95 29.04
N VAL A 237 -1.68 9.29 27.87
CA VAL A 237 -1.55 7.82 27.75
C VAL A 237 -0.09 7.35 27.57
N GLY A 238 0.85 8.28 27.37
CA GLY A 238 2.28 7.97 27.19
C GLY A 238 3.05 7.93 28.51
N ILE A 239 4.07 7.07 28.58
CA ILE A 239 4.93 6.88 29.76
C ILE A 239 5.57 8.20 30.18
N GLU A 240 5.35 8.50 31.47
CA GLU A 240 6.06 9.40 32.40
C GLU A 240 6.51 10.78 31.87
N THR A 241 6.19 11.80 32.67
CA THR A 241 6.59 13.19 32.50
C THR A 241 8.03 13.33 32.01
N GLY A 242 8.21 13.73 30.76
CA GLY A 242 9.51 13.79 30.09
C GLY A 242 9.38 13.80 28.56
N PRO A 243 10.48 13.58 27.81
CA PRO A 243 10.48 13.54 26.35
C PRO A 243 9.48 12.52 25.75
N GLY A 244 9.14 11.45 26.49
CA GLY A 244 8.12 10.47 26.11
C GLY A 244 6.73 11.06 25.94
N ALA A 245 6.31 11.97 26.83
CA ALA A 245 5.02 12.65 26.77
C ALA A 245 4.89 13.61 25.56
N ILE A 246 6.01 14.16 25.09
CA ILE A 246 6.05 15.02 23.90
C ILE A 246 5.87 14.17 22.64
N VAL A 247 6.49 12.99 22.59
CA VAL A 247 6.39 12.06 21.45
C VAL A 247 4.99 11.46 21.38
N SER A 248 4.45 10.96 22.49
CA SER A 248 3.10 10.39 22.53
C SER A 248 2.03 11.46 22.32
N GLY A 249 2.25 12.68 22.84
CA GLY A 249 1.42 13.83 22.54
C GLY A 249 1.49 14.21 21.06
N ALA A 250 2.67 14.24 20.43
CA ALA A 250 2.76 14.54 19.00
C ALA A 250 2.00 13.52 18.15
N VAL A 251 2.10 12.22 18.49
CA VAL A 251 1.33 11.14 17.83
C VAL A 251 -0.17 11.32 18.02
N GLY A 252 -0.62 11.57 19.25
CA GLY A 252 -2.04 11.81 19.52
C GLY A 252 -2.56 13.06 18.81
N GLY A 253 -1.79 14.15 18.81
CA GLY A 253 -2.15 15.39 18.13
C GLY A 253 -2.25 15.24 16.62
N ILE A 254 -1.43 14.39 16.01
CA ILE A 254 -1.57 14.04 14.60
C ILE A 254 -2.90 13.30 14.34
N ILE A 255 -3.23 12.31 15.17
CA ILE A 255 -4.44 11.49 15.01
C ILE A 255 -5.70 12.35 15.13
N PHE A 256 -5.84 13.09 16.23
CA PHE A 256 -7.06 13.87 16.46
C PHE A 256 -7.08 15.17 15.64
N GLY A 257 -5.92 15.73 15.26
CA GLY A 257 -5.87 16.85 14.32
C GLY A 257 -6.38 16.49 12.93
N THR A 258 -6.07 15.27 12.49
CA THR A 258 -6.63 14.69 11.27
C THR A 258 -8.14 14.43 11.44
N ALA A 259 -8.59 13.99 12.62
CA ALA A 259 -10.01 13.78 12.89
C ALA A 259 -10.80 15.09 12.86
N GLY A 260 -10.25 16.15 13.45
CA GLY A 260 -10.82 17.49 13.43
C GLY A 260 -10.84 18.11 12.03
N TYR A 261 -9.81 17.87 11.20
CA TYR A 261 -9.80 18.35 9.82
C TYR A 261 -10.85 17.69 8.93
N LEU A 262 -11.05 16.38 9.10
CA LEU A 262 -11.91 15.57 8.22
C LEU A 262 -13.37 15.45 8.70
N GLY A 263 -13.77 16.14 9.77
CA GLY A 263 -15.17 16.12 10.25
C GLY A 263 -15.57 14.89 11.08
N ALA A 264 -14.62 14.28 11.81
CA ALA A 264 -14.79 13.32 12.90
C ALA A 264 -15.54 11.99 12.67
N SER A 265 -16.19 11.74 11.52
CA SER A 265 -16.98 10.51 11.30
C SER A 265 -16.15 9.21 11.23
N TRP A 266 -14.89 9.28 10.81
CA TRP A 266 -14.01 8.10 10.69
C TRP A 266 -13.40 7.66 12.03
N LEU A 267 -13.27 8.57 13.00
CA LEU A 267 -12.67 8.27 14.31
C LEU A 267 -13.63 7.45 15.19
N THR A 268 -14.94 7.70 15.05
CA THR A 268 -15.99 6.90 15.69
C THR A 268 -16.05 5.47 15.13
N GLU A 269 -15.76 5.27 13.84
CA GLU A 269 -15.66 3.92 13.25
C GLU A 269 -14.39 3.18 13.72
N TYR A 270 -13.27 3.88 13.92
CA TYR A 270 -12.01 3.30 14.41
C TYR A 270 -12.03 2.90 15.90
N LEU A 271 -12.86 3.55 16.72
CA LEU A 271 -12.97 3.31 18.17
C LEU A 271 -14.05 2.28 18.55
N GLN A 272 -14.87 1.85 17.59
CA GLN A 272 -15.92 0.85 17.80
C GLN A 272 -15.51 -0.58 17.41
N ASP A 273 -14.34 -0.75 16.78
CA ASP A 273 -13.65 -2.04 16.58
C ASP A 273 -12.55 -2.25 17.63
#